data_AF-A0AAE3NN92-F1
#
_entry.id   AF-A0AAE3NN92-F1
#
_cell.length_a   1.000
_cell.length_b   1.000
_cell.length_c   1.000
_cell.angle_alpha   90.00
_cell.angle_beta   90.00
_cell.angle_gamma   90.00
#
_symmetry.space_group_name_H-M   'P 1'
#
loop_
_entity.id
_entity.type
_entity.pdbx_description
1 polymer ?
#
loop_
_entity_poly.entity_id
_entity_poly.type
_entity_poly.pdbx_seq_one_letter_code
_entity_poly.pdbx_strand_id
1 'polypeptide(L)'
;MEDLKKLRRWAVPLQVGAILAMVALSLAVGLGIAFADLPDDLRRAAGLGDGVQLDTSRRVAVGALGALPALAMIYVLGQMAALFALYAAGEALSVRCARRLLNIGAGLFAGVVLELVARPAQILLASLANPPGQQVLSLGVEGADLGQILAAGLLVTVGWTMREAARIAEENRGFV
;
A
#
# COMPACT_ATOMS: atom_id res chain seq x y z
N MET A 1 -30.95 16.02 0.10
CA MET A 1 -30.98 15.15 -1.10
C MET A 1 -29.95 15.53 -2.15
N GLU A 2 -29.54 16.80 -2.25
CA GLU A 2 -28.55 17.26 -3.23
C GLU A 2 -27.12 16.76 -2.95
N ASP A 3 -26.73 16.67 -1.68
CA ASP A 3 -25.38 16.23 -1.27
C ASP A 3 -25.10 14.75 -1.59
N LEU A 4 -26.12 13.89 -1.51
CA LEU A 4 -26.01 12.47 -1.87
C LEU A 4 -25.81 12.28 -3.38
N LYS A 5 -26.41 13.15 -4.21
CA LYS A 5 -26.20 13.13 -5.67
C LYS A 5 -24.79 13.59 -6.04
N LYS A 6 -24.24 14.59 -5.33
CA LYS A 6 -22.85 15.05 -5.50
C LYS A 6 -21.88 13.92 -5.12
N LEU A 7 -22.07 13.27 -3.97
CA LEU A 7 -21.24 12.15 -3.53
C LEU A 7 -21.19 11.01 -4.58
N ARG A 8 -22.36 10.64 -5.12
CA ARG A 8 -22.48 9.59 -6.15
C ARG A 8 -21.76 9.93 -7.45
N ARG A 9 -21.81 11.19 -7.87
CA ARG A 9 -21.17 11.68 -9.11
C ARG A 9 -19.64 11.64 -9.02
N TRP A 10 -19.08 11.88 -7.82
CA TRP A 10 -17.64 11.85 -7.59
C TRP A 10 -17.10 10.45 -7.25
N ALA A 11 -17.94 9.55 -6.73
CA ALA A 11 -17.53 8.19 -6.38
C ALA A 11 -17.05 7.36 -7.58
N VAL A 12 -17.74 7.44 -8.72
CA VAL A 12 -17.39 6.67 -9.94
C VAL A 12 -16.00 7.03 -10.51
N PRO A 13 -15.66 8.31 -10.75
CA PRO A 13 -14.32 8.65 -11.25
C PRO A 13 -13.23 8.30 -10.24
N LEU A 14 -13.47 8.44 -8.94
CA LEU A 14 -12.53 8.03 -7.90
C LEU A 14 -12.32 6.50 -7.87
N GLN A 15 -13.39 5.73 -8.06
CA GLN A 15 -13.31 4.27 -8.19
C GLN A 15 -12.46 3.86 -9.40
N VAL A 16 -12.75 4.44 -10.57
CA VAL A 16 -11.99 4.15 -11.81
C VAL A 16 -10.53 4.56 -11.64
N GLY A 17 -10.28 5.72 -11.04
CA GLY A 17 -8.92 6.18 -10.73
C GLY A 17 -8.16 5.20 -9.84
N ALA A 18 -8.80 4.68 -8.77
CA ALA A 18 -8.20 3.69 -7.89
C ALA A 18 -7.88 2.36 -8.61
N ILE A 19 -8.78 1.89 -9.49
CA ILE A 19 -8.56 0.68 -10.28
C ILE A 19 -7.41 0.89 -11.28
N LEU A 20 -7.39 2.02 -11.99
CA LEU A 20 -6.32 2.35 -12.92
C LEU A 20 -4.97 2.45 -12.21
N ALA A 21 -4.92 3.09 -11.03
CA ALA A 21 -3.72 3.14 -10.20
C ALA A 21 -3.27 1.74 -9.77
N MET A 22 -4.21 0.86 -9.39
CA MET A 22 -3.92 -0.52 -9.00
C MET A 22 -3.33 -1.33 -10.16
N VAL A 23 -3.90 -1.21 -11.36
CA VAL A 23 -3.42 -1.87 -12.57
C VAL A 23 -2.05 -1.32 -12.97
N ALA A 24 -1.89 0.00 -12.97
CA ALA A 24 -0.62 0.65 -13.29
C ALA A 24 0.49 0.23 -12.32
N LEU A 25 0.20 0.19 -11.01
CA LEU A 25 1.16 -0.28 -9.99
C LEU A 25 1.52 -1.76 -10.20
N SER A 26 0.53 -2.62 -10.45
CA SER A 26 0.77 -4.04 -10.70
C SER A 26 1.64 -4.27 -11.94
N LEU A 27 1.38 -3.50 -13.01
CA LEU A 27 2.18 -3.53 -14.23
C LEU A 27 3.60 -3.00 -13.98
N ALA A 28 3.75 -1.91 -13.23
CA ALA A 28 5.05 -1.35 -12.87
C ALA A 28 5.90 -2.33 -12.05
N VAL A 29 5.31 -3.02 -11.07
CA VAL A 29 5.98 -4.07 -10.29
C VAL A 29 6.39 -5.24 -11.18
N GLY A 30 5.47 -5.73 -12.02
CA GLY A 30 5.76 -6.84 -12.94
C GLY A 30 6.87 -6.49 -13.94
N LEU A 31 6.82 -5.30 -14.53
CA LEU A 31 7.84 -4.82 -15.46
C LEU A 31 9.19 -4.59 -14.74
N GLY A 32 9.15 -4.07 -13.51
CA GLY A 32 10.35 -3.88 -12.68
C GLY A 32 11.06 -5.19 -12.39
N ILE A 33 10.34 -6.24 -12.01
CA ILE A 33 10.93 -7.57 -11.77
C ILE A 33 11.47 -8.19 -13.07
N ALA A 34 10.76 -8.04 -14.19
CA ALA A 34 11.08 -8.70 -15.44
C ALA A 34 12.19 -7.99 -16.25
N PHE A 35 12.27 -6.66 -16.20
CA PHE A 35 13.09 -5.86 -17.12
C PHE A 35 13.98 -4.83 -16.44
N ALA A 36 13.73 -4.42 -15.19
CA ALA A 36 14.55 -3.39 -14.56
C ALA A 36 15.87 -3.97 -14.04
N ASP A 37 16.93 -3.20 -14.24
CA ASP A 37 18.16 -3.37 -13.47
C ASP A 37 17.94 -2.88 -12.03
N LEU A 38 18.84 -3.29 -11.13
CA LEU A 38 18.77 -2.82 -9.75
C LEU A 38 18.78 -1.29 -9.73
N PRO A 39 17.84 -0.65 -8.99
CA PRO A 39 17.82 0.80 -8.84
C PRO A 39 19.18 1.31 -8.36
N ASP A 40 19.65 2.42 -8.91
CA ASP A 40 20.97 2.97 -8.58
C ASP A 40 21.10 3.28 -7.09
N ASP A 41 20.02 3.70 -6.44
CA ASP A 41 19.99 3.96 -4.99
C ASP A 41 20.21 2.68 -4.18
N LEU A 42 19.64 1.56 -4.61
CA LEU A 42 19.85 0.25 -3.97
C LEU A 42 21.28 -0.24 -4.21
N ARG A 43 21.84 -0.02 -5.41
CA ARG A 43 23.24 -0.37 -5.71
C ARG A 43 24.21 0.40 -4.82
N ARG A 44 24.00 1.71 -4.68
CA ARG A 44 24.79 2.58 -3.78
C ARG A 44 24.66 2.14 -2.33
N ALA A 45 23.43 1.88 -1.87
CA ALA A 45 23.18 1.42 -0.50
C ALA A 45 23.82 0.05 -0.21
N ALA A 46 23.89 -0.83 -1.20
CA ALA A 46 24.55 -2.13 -1.11
C ALA A 46 26.07 -2.09 -1.35
N GLY A 47 26.65 -0.93 -1.68
CA GLY A 47 28.07 -0.78 -1.97
C GLY A 47 28.53 -1.51 -3.24
N LEU A 48 27.63 -1.73 -4.21
CA LEU A 48 27.96 -2.39 -5.47
C LEU A 48 28.72 -1.43 -6.37
N GLY A 49 29.91 -1.82 -6.84
CA GLY A 49 30.68 -1.06 -7.84
C GLY A 49 29.97 -1.03 -9.21
N ASP A 50 30.22 0.03 -9.98
CA ASP A 50 29.69 0.18 -11.33
C ASP A 50 30.13 -1.01 -12.20
N GLY A 51 29.16 -1.86 -12.58
CA GLY A 51 29.41 -3.05 -13.43
C GLY A 51 29.30 -4.41 -12.73
N VAL A 52 29.07 -4.47 -11.41
CA VAL A 52 28.76 -5.75 -10.75
C VAL A 52 27.38 -6.24 -11.22
N GLN A 53 27.37 -7.30 -12.02
CA GLN A 53 26.16 -7.99 -12.42
C GLN A 53 25.77 -9.00 -11.34
N LEU A 54 24.58 -8.84 -10.77
CA LEU A 54 24.00 -9.84 -9.90
C LEU A 54 23.51 -11.01 -10.73
N ASP A 55 23.76 -12.22 -10.23
CA ASP A 55 23.17 -13.44 -10.77
C ASP A 55 21.64 -13.30 -10.89
N THR A 56 21.05 -13.91 -11.91
CA THR A 56 19.60 -13.79 -12.22
C THR A 56 18.74 -14.19 -11.01
N SER A 57 19.15 -15.21 -10.27
CA SER A 57 18.46 -15.66 -9.05
C SER A 57 18.38 -14.57 -7.97
N ARG A 58 19.47 -13.81 -7.77
CA ARG A 58 19.56 -12.72 -6.79
C ARG A 58 18.75 -11.51 -7.23
N ARG A 59 18.78 -11.18 -8.52
CA ARG A 59 17.93 -10.11 -9.08
C ARG A 59 16.45 -10.37 -8.84
N VAL A 60 16.00 -11.59 -9.12
CA VAL A 60 14.60 -11.99 -8.88
C VAL A 60 14.27 -11.94 -7.39
N ALA A 61 15.15 -12.41 -6.51
CA ALA A 61 14.92 -12.36 -5.06
C ALA A 61 14.87 -10.92 -4.50
N VAL A 62 15.75 -10.02 -4.96
CA VAL A 62 15.70 -8.58 -4.62
C VAL A 62 14.42 -7.93 -5.12
N GLY A 63 14.02 -8.24 -6.36
CA GLY A 63 12.77 -7.76 -6.96
C GLY A 63 11.53 -8.26 -6.21
N ALA A 64 11.53 -9.53 -5.80
CA ALA A 64 10.44 -10.13 -5.02
C ALA A 64 10.30 -9.46 -3.64
N LEU A 65 11.41 -9.16 -2.96
CA LEU A 65 11.38 -8.40 -1.70
C LEU A 65 10.81 -6.98 -1.91
N GLY A 66 11.17 -6.32 -3.02
CA GLY A 66 10.65 -5.00 -3.37
C GLY A 66 9.18 -4.98 -3.74
N ALA A 67 8.62 -6.12 -4.13
CA ALA A 67 7.21 -6.25 -4.43
C ALA A 67 6.34 -6.28 -3.16
N LEU A 68 6.90 -6.63 -1.99
CA LEU A 68 6.13 -6.81 -0.75
C LEU A 68 5.35 -5.54 -0.33
N PRO A 69 5.97 -4.34 -0.23
CA PRO A 69 5.22 -3.14 0.11
C PRO A 69 4.19 -2.77 -0.97
N ALA A 70 4.50 -3.04 -2.24
CA ALA A 70 3.59 -2.79 -3.35
C ALA A 70 2.33 -3.67 -3.29
N LEU A 71 2.43 -4.91 -2.80
CA LEU A 71 1.27 -5.77 -2.57
C LEU A 71 0.31 -5.17 -1.52
N ALA A 72 0.85 -4.58 -0.46
CA ALA A 72 0.02 -3.87 0.53
C ALA A 72 -0.68 -2.65 -0.09
N MET A 73 0.01 -1.89 -0.94
CA MET A 73 -0.60 -0.76 -1.66
C MET A 73 -1.67 -1.20 -2.67
N ILE A 74 -1.45 -2.30 -3.40
CA ILE A 74 -2.46 -2.91 -4.28
C ILE A 74 -3.71 -3.29 -3.48
N TYR A 75 -3.53 -3.91 -2.30
CA TYR A 75 -4.64 -4.22 -1.40
C TYR A 75 -5.37 -2.96 -0.96
N VAL A 76 -4.66 -1.91 -0.55
CA VAL A 76 -5.25 -0.61 -0.15
C VAL A 76 -6.09 -0.02 -1.29
N LEU A 77 -5.55 0.04 -2.51
CA LEU A 77 -6.27 0.53 -3.69
C LEU A 77 -7.53 -0.28 -3.99
N GLY A 78 -7.47 -1.61 -3.83
CA GLY A 78 -8.64 -2.48 -3.94
C GLY A 78 -9.72 -2.18 -2.90
N GLN A 79 -9.33 -1.91 -1.65
CA GLN A 79 -10.28 -1.51 -0.60
C GLN A 79 -10.87 -0.12 -0.86
N MET A 80 -10.07 0.82 -1.38
CA MET A 80 -10.53 2.15 -1.79
C MET A 80 -11.54 2.06 -2.95
N ALA A 81 -11.23 1.27 -3.99
CA ALA A 81 -12.15 1.04 -5.09
C ALA A 81 -13.48 0.43 -4.61
N ALA A 82 -13.42 -0.54 -3.68
CA ALA A 82 -14.62 -1.12 -3.08
C ALA A 82 -15.40 -0.12 -2.22
N LEU A 83 -14.73 0.79 -1.50
CA LEU A 83 -15.37 1.85 -0.74
C LEU A 83 -16.09 2.84 -1.67
N PHE A 84 -15.43 3.28 -2.74
CA PHE A 84 -16.05 4.18 -3.72
C PHE A 84 -17.22 3.51 -4.46
N ALA A 85 -17.15 2.20 -4.71
CA ALA A 85 -18.28 1.45 -5.26
C ALA A 85 -19.52 1.51 -4.34
N LEU A 86 -19.34 1.39 -3.02
CA LEU A 86 -20.43 1.52 -2.05
C LEU A 86 -21.02 2.94 -2.05
N TYR A 87 -20.17 3.96 -2.13
CA TYR A 87 -20.63 5.36 -2.26
C TYR A 87 -21.37 5.61 -3.58
N ALA A 88 -20.93 5.00 -4.69
CA ALA A 88 -21.62 5.05 -5.97
C ALA A 88 -23.00 4.33 -5.92
N ALA A 89 -23.13 3.29 -5.10
CA ALA A 89 -24.41 2.62 -4.82
C ALA A 89 -25.32 3.41 -3.87
N GLY A 90 -24.86 4.51 -3.28
CA GLY A 90 -25.61 5.32 -2.31
C GLY A 90 -25.51 4.79 -0.86
N GLU A 91 -24.65 3.81 -0.60
CA GLU A 91 -24.38 3.28 0.73
C GLU A 91 -23.25 4.11 1.39
N ALA A 92 -23.60 5.24 2.02
CA ALA A 92 -22.61 6.11 2.66
C ALA A 92 -22.36 5.77 4.14
N LEU A 93 -23.39 5.37 4.90
CA LEU A 93 -23.28 5.04 6.33
C LEU A 93 -23.70 3.59 6.55
N SER A 94 -22.74 2.68 6.40
CA SER A 94 -22.96 1.24 6.60
C SER A 94 -21.76 0.58 7.26
N VAL A 95 -22.00 -0.55 7.92
CA VAL A 95 -20.95 -1.40 8.50
C VAL A 95 -19.95 -1.86 7.43
N ARG A 96 -20.40 -1.99 6.17
CA ARG A 96 -19.54 -2.32 5.02
C ARG A 96 -18.53 -1.20 4.74
N CYS A 97 -18.97 0.05 4.67
CA CYS A 97 -18.06 1.19 4.46
C CYS A 97 -17.05 1.33 5.59
N ALA A 98 -17.52 1.19 6.84
CA ALA A 98 -16.65 1.22 8.02
C ALA A 98 -15.57 0.13 7.96
N ARG A 99 -15.93 -1.10 7.54
CA ARG A 99 -14.97 -2.19 7.36
C ARG A 99 -13.92 -1.88 6.28
N ARG A 100 -14.32 -1.26 5.16
CA ARG A 100 -13.37 -0.86 4.11
C ARG A 100 -12.39 0.19 4.62
N LEU A 101 -12.85 1.20 5.36
CA LEU A 101 -11.95 2.20 5.98
C LEU A 101 -10.93 1.54 6.93
N LEU A 102 -11.37 0.59 7.75
CA LEU A 102 -10.48 -0.16 8.64
C LEU A 102 -9.42 -0.95 7.87
N ASN A 103 -9.84 -1.62 6.80
CA ASN A 103 -8.93 -2.39 5.95
C ASN A 103 -7.93 -1.49 5.23
N ILE A 104 -8.33 -0.30 4.77
CA ILE A 104 -7.42 0.69 4.18
C ILE A 104 -6.37 1.10 5.22
N GLY A 105 -6.79 1.49 6.43
CA GLY A 105 -5.87 1.87 7.49
C GLY A 105 -4.91 0.74 7.87
N ALA A 106 -5.41 -0.48 8.05
CA ALA A 106 -4.57 -1.66 8.32
C ALA A 106 -3.58 -1.96 7.18
N GLY A 107 -4.01 -1.80 5.92
CA GLY A 107 -3.16 -1.99 4.75
C GLY A 107 -2.04 -0.94 4.66
N LEU A 108 -2.34 0.33 4.95
CA LEU A 108 -1.33 1.39 5.01
C LEU A 108 -0.28 1.12 6.10
N PHE A 109 -0.73 0.70 7.29
CA PHE A 109 0.19 0.32 8.37
C PHE A 109 1.05 -0.88 8.00
N ALA A 110 0.45 -1.92 7.42
CA ALA A 110 1.17 -3.09 6.92
C ALA A 110 2.20 -2.71 5.85
N GLY A 111 1.89 -1.74 4.98
CA GLY A 111 2.82 -1.22 3.98
C GLY A 111 4.10 -0.68 4.60
N VAL A 112 4.00 0.16 5.63
CA VAL A 112 5.18 0.73 6.33
C VAL A 112 6.00 -0.37 7.02
N VAL A 113 5.33 -1.33 7.67
CA VAL A 113 6.03 -2.46 8.31
C VAL A 113 6.76 -3.31 7.28
N LEU A 114 6.13 -3.58 6.13
CA LEU A 114 6.74 -4.34 5.05
C LEU A 114 7.92 -3.59 4.44
N GLU A 115 7.83 -2.28 4.28
CA GLU A 115 8.93 -1.46 3.74
C GLU A 115 10.13 -1.43 4.70
N LEU A 116 9.87 -1.27 6.00
CA LEU A 116 10.90 -1.30 7.04
C LEU A 116 11.67 -2.63 7.08
N VAL A 117 11.05 -3.73 6.69
CA VAL A 117 11.68 -5.07 6.65
C VAL A 117 12.27 -5.38 5.27
N ALA A 118 11.56 -5.04 4.20
CA ALA A 118 11.95 -5.35 2.83
C ALA A 118 13.22 -4.59 2.42
N ARG A 119 13.32 -3.30 2.74
CA ARG A 119 14.45 -2.48 2.30
C ARG A 119 15.80 -2.95 2.89
N PRO A 120 15.93 -3.22 4.21
CA PRO A 120 17.15 -3.79 4.75
C PRO A 120 17.45 -5.19 4.20
N ALA A 121 16.42 -6.02 3.99
CA ALA A 121 16.60 -7.35 3.39
C ALA A 121 17.13 -7.27 1.96
N GLN A 122 16.67 -6.31 1.15
CA GLN A 122 17.19 -6.06 -0.18
C GLN A 122 18.66 -5.63 -0.16
N ILE A 123 19.02 -4.71 0.74
CA ILE A 123 20.40 -4.21 0.88
C ILE A 123 21.35 -5.34 1.32
N LEU A 124 20.93 -6.17 2.28
CA LEU A 124 21.69 -7.34 2.71
C LEU A 124 21.86 -8.34 1.56
N LEU A 125 20.77 -8.71 0.89
CA LEU A 125 20.80 -9.68 -0.19
C LEU A 125 21.68 -9.21 -1.36
N ALA A 126 21.65 -7.91 -1.67
CA ALA A 126 22.50 -7.30 -2.68
C ALA A 126 23.97 -7.23 -2.23
N SER A 127 24.25 -6.88 -0.97
CA SER A 127 25.63 -6.78 -0.45
C SER A 127 26.31 -8.12 -0.18
N LEU A 128 25.58 -9.26 -0.15
CA LEU A 128 26.18 -10.60 -0.17
C LEU A 128 26.97 -10.90 -1.45
N ALA A 129 26.84 -10.08 -2.49
CA ALA A 129 27.70 -10.13 -3.66
C ALA A 129 29.09 -9.50 -3.42
N ASN A 130 29.25 -8.73 -2.34
CA ASN A 130 30.53 -8.11 -1.97
C ASN A 130 31.46 -9.12 -1.27
N PRO A 131 32.79 -8.89 -1.34
CA PRO A 131 33.76 -9.67 -0.58
C PRO A 131 33.46 -9.65 0.94
N PRO A 132 33.84 -10.71 1.68
CA PRO A 132 33.67 -10.74 3.12
C PRO A 132 34.36 -9.54 3.78
N GLY A 133 33.60 -8.76 4.58
CA GLY A 133 34.06 -7.52 5.23
C GLY A 133 33.50 -6.21 4.66
N GLN A 134 32.78 -6.24 3.53
CA GLN A 134 32.13 -5.07 2.90
C GLN A 134 30.59 -5.16 2.84
N GLN A 135 30.00 -5.95 3.75
CA GLN A 135 28.55 -6.03 3.87
C GLN A 135 28.03 -4.78 4.60
N VAL A 136 27.13 -4.05 3.93
CA VAL A 136 26.54 -2.82 4.49
C VAL A 136 25.10 -3.13 4.89
N LEU A 137 24.74 -2.80 6.12
CA LEU A 137 23.35 -2.75 6.57
C LEU A 137 23.00 -1.29 6.81
N SER A 138 22.07 -0.75 6.02
CA SER A 138 21.49 0.57 6.25
C SER A 138 20.06 0.41 6.74
N LEU A 139 19.80 0.93 7.94
CA LEU A 139 18.46 1.06 8.51
C LEU A 139 18.13 2.55 8.53
N GLY A 140 17.13 2.96 7.77
CA GLY A 140 16.64 4.32 7.74
C GLY A 140 15.12 4.31 7.77
N VAL A 141 14.54 5.09 8.68
CA VAL A 141 13.12 5.45 8.67
C VAL A 141 13.03 6.77 7.92
N GLU A 142 12.29 6.81 6.82
CA GLU A 142 12.16 8.02 6.01
C GLU A 142 10.94 8.83 6.48
N GLY A 143 10.97 10.15 6.34
CA GLY A 143 9.88 11.01 6.85
C GLY A 143 8.51 10.71 6.23
N ALA A 144 8.47 10.08 5.05
CA ALA A 144 7.25 9.61 4.40
C ALA A 144 6.50 8.54 5.22
N ASP A 145 7.20 7.77 6.04
CA ASP A 145 6.63 6.69 6.85
C ASP A 145 5.71 7.21 7.95
N LEU A 146 6.04 8.36 8.56
CA LEU A 146 5.25 8.96 9.63
C LEU A 146 3.89 9.45 9.14
N GLY A 147 3.85 10.10 7.97
CA GLY A 147 2.59 10.56 7.37
C GLY A 147 1.63 9.41 7.08
N GLN A 148 2.17 8.30 6.56
CA GLN A 148 1.39 7.10 6.28
C GLN A 148 0.88 6.41 7.54
N ILE A 149 1.69 6.30 8.60
CA ILE A 149 1.27 5.75 9.90
C ILE A 149 0.14 6.61 10.51
N LEU A 150 0.28 7.93 10.48
CA LEU A 150 -0.76 8.83 10.99
C LEU A 150 -2.06 8.71 10.17
N ALA A 151 -1.96 8.64 8.84
CA ALA A 151 -3.11 8.40 7.98
C ALA A 151 -3.78 7.04 8.27
N ALA A 152 -2.99 6.00 8.50
CA ALA A 152 -3.48 4.68 8.89
C ALA A 152 -4.25 4.74 10.21
N GLY A 153 -3.67 5.35 11.25
CA GLY A 153 -4.30 5.52 12.56
C GLY A 153 -5.61 6.33 12.48
N LEU A 154 -5.61 7.41 11.69
CA LEU A 154 -6.80 8.22 11.46
C LEU A 154 -7.91 7.41 10.77
N LEU A 155 -7.59 6.68 9.71
CA LEU A 155 -8.57 5.85 8.98
C LEU A 155 -9.14 4.74 9.86
N VAL A 156 -8.31 4.10 10.70
CA VAL A 156 -8.78 3.12 11.68
C VAL A 156 -9.74 3.76 12.68
N THR A 157 -9.40 4.94 13.19
CA THR A 157 -10.24 5.68 14.15
C THR A 157 -11.58 6.04 13.52
N VAL A 158 -11.58 6.62 12.32
CA VAL A 158 -12.80 6.96 11.57
C VAL A 158 -13.61 5.70 11.27
N GLY A 159 -12.97 4.60 10.88
CA GLY A 159 -13.64 3.33 10.61
C GLY A 159 -14.32 2.74 11.85
N TRP A 160 -13.72 2.83 13.04
CA TRP A 160 -14.37 2.42 14.29
C TRP A 160 -15.58 3.28 14.63
N THR A 161 -15.42 4.61 14.59
CA THR A 161 -16.52 5.55 14.87
C THR A 161 -17.67 5.37 13.89
N MET A 162 -17.37 5.19 12.60
CA MET A 162 -18.37 4.95 11.56
C MET A 162 -19.10 3.62 11.76
N ARG A 163 -18.40 2.57 12.21
CA ARG A 163 -19.02 1.27 12.50
C ARG A 163 -20.05 1.39 13.60
N GLU A 164 -19.73 2.14 14.66
CA GLU A 164 -20.65 2.36 15.78
C GLU A 164 -21.86 3.19 15.36
N ALA A 165 -21.63 4.28 14.62
CA ALA A 165 -22.70 5.11 14.08
C ALA A 165 -23.63 4.32 13.14
N ALA A 166 -23.08 3.44 12.30
CA ALA A 166 -23.87 2.59 11.41
C ALA A 166 -24.71 1.56 12.18
N ARG A 167 -24.17 0.97 13.26
CA ARG A 167 -24.91 0.03 14.11
C ARG A 167 -26.09 0.71 14.80
N ILE A 168 -25.86 1.87 15.42
CA ILE A 168 -26.92 2.66 16.06
C ILE A 168 -28.01 3.04 15.05
N ALA A 169 -27.62 3.39 13.82
CA ALA A 169 -28.57 3.71 12.76
C ALA A 169 -29.39 2.49 12.29
N GLU A 170 -28.80 1.30 12.28
CA GLU A 170 -29.50 0.04 11.97
C GLU A 170 -30.49 -0.34 13.09
N GLU A 171 -30.10 -0.21 14.36
CA GLU A 171 -30.97 -0.45 15.51
C GLU A 171 -32.21 0.46 15.48
N ASN A 172 -32.03 1.77 15.26
CA ASN A 172 -33.13 2.73 15.16
C ASN A 172 -34.10 2.45 14.00
N ARG A 173 -33.67 1.79 12.92
CA ARG A 173 -34.56 1.36 11.83
C ARG A 173 -35.42 0.15 12.19
N GLY A 174 -35.01 -0.66 13.17
CA GLY A 174 -35.77 -1.82 13.63
C GLY A 174 -36.92 -1.49 14.59
N PHE A 175 -36.97 -0.25 15.11
CA PHE A 175 -37.98 0.20 16.07
C PHE A 175 -39.14 1.02 15.45
N VAL A 176 -39.11 1.28 14.14
CA VAL A 176 -40.17 2.02 13.42
C VAL A 176 -41.06 1.08 12.62
#